data_AF-A0A9N7CP55-F1
#
_entry.id   AF-A0A9N7CP55-F1
#
_cell.length_a   1.000
_cell.length_b   1.000
_cell.length_c   1.000
_cell.angle_alpha   90.00
_cell.angle_beta   90.00
_cell.angle_gamma   90.00
#
_symmetry.space_group_name_H-M   'P 1'
#
loop_
_entity.id
_entity.type
_entity.pdbx_description
1 polymer ?
#
loop_
_entity_poly.entity_id
_entity_poly.type
_entity_poly.pdbx_seq_one_letter_code
_entity_poly.pdbx_strand_id
1 'polypeptide(L)'
;MTILQNYKQNEYAQGLKNLLPTGFAWPKDEASLLNQIAQGFSYAFQDMDILSCETIDEVFPGTSTVLLPIWQKTLGSAMLQRTYRSNAIKL
;
A
#
# COMPACT_ATOMS: atom_id res chain seq x y z
N MET A 1 -8.59 10.61 -1.47
CA MET A 1 -7.58 10.99 -0.47
C MET A 1 -6.98 9.70 0.02
N THR A 2 -5.73 9.44 -0.31
CA THR A 2 -5.03 8.18 0.06
C THR A 2 -4.50 8.34 1.47
N ILE A 3 -4.79 7.38 2.36
CA ILE A 3 -4.37 7.44 3.77
C ILE A 3 -2.92 6.98 3.91
N LEU A 4 -2.51 6.00 3.12
CA LEU A 4 -1.18 5.40 3.15
C LEU A 4 -0.41 5.70 1.86
N GLN A 5 0.92 5.69 1.94
CA GLN A 5 1.81 5.89 0.80
C GLN A 5 2.47 4.56 0.45
N ASN A 6 2.42 4.22 -0.84
CA ASN A 6 3.08 3.01 -1.34
C ASN A 6 4.58 3.23 -1.51
N TYR A 7 5.36 2.19 -1.26
CA TYR A 7 6.78 2.19 -1.59
C TYR A 7 6.99 1.89 -3.08
N LYS A 8 8.10 2.41 -3.62
CA LYS A 8 8.54 2.15 -4.98
C LYS A 8 9.29 0.82 -5.06
N GLN A 9 9.29 0.23 -6.24
CA GLN A 9 9.98 -1.02 -6.52
C GLN A 9 11.45 -1.04 -6.04
N ASN A 10 12.21 0.02 -6.34
CA ASN A 10 13.61 0.11 -5.95
C ASN A 10 13.80 0.16 -4.42
N GLU A 11 12.85 0.73 -3.69
CA GLU A 11 12.86 0.77 -2.23
C GLU A 11 12.64 -0.63 -1.65
N TYR A 12 11.78 -1.44 -2.26
CA TYR A 12 11.61 -2.85 -1.89
C TYR A 12 12.86 -3.68 -2.20
N ALA A 13 13.43 -3.54 -3.39
CA ALA A 13 14.66 -4.25 -3.76
C ALA A 13 15.80 -3.89 -2.79
N GLN A 14 15.96 -2.61 -2.48
CA GLN A 14 16.96 -2.14 -1.53
C GLN A 14 16.69 -2.62 -0.10
N GLY A 15 15.43 -2.60 0.34
CA GLY A 15 15.01 -3.12 1.64
C GLY A 15 15.36 -4.60 1.79
N LEU A 16 15.02 -5.43 0.79
CA LEU A 16 15.39 -6.84 0.76
C LEU A 16 16.90 -7.05 0.84
N LYS A 17 17.68 -6.28 0.06
CA LYS A 17 19.15 -6.34 0.14
C LYS A 17 19.66 -5.98 1.53
N ASN A 18 19.06 -5.01 2.22
CA ASN A 18 19.48 -4.58 3.55
C ASN A 18 19.18 -5.63 4.62
N LEU A 19 18.16 -6.46 4.43
CA LEU A 19 17.82 -7.56 5.35
C LEU A 19 18.77 -8.75 5.23
N LEU A 20 19.43 -8.92 4.08
CA LEU A 20 20.36 -10.01 3.86
C LEU A 20 21.69 -9.76 4.59
N PRO A 21 22.34 -10.80 5.14
CA PRO A 21 23.67 -10.68 5.74
C PRO A 21 24.72 -10.17 4.75
N THR A 22 25.91 -9.84 5.26
CA THR A 22 27.08 -9.52 4.44
C THR A 22 27.98 -10.75 4.30
N GLY A 23 28.67 -10.90 3.16
CA GLY A 23 29.71 -11.92 2.95
C GLY A 23 29.64 -12.57 1.56
N PHE A 24 30.56 -13.50 1.29
CA PHE A 24 30.66 -14.18 -0.02
C PHE A 24 29.39 -14.94 -0.42
N ALA A 25 28.65 -15.50 0.56
CA ALA A 25 27.37 -16.16 0.30
C ALA A 25 26.24 -15.19 -0.05
N TRP A 26 26.38 -13.90 0.28
CA TRP A 26 25.37 -12.86 0.11
C TRP A 26 25.95 -11.65 -0.64
N PRO A 27 26.33 -11.84 -1.92
CA PRO A 27 26.92 -10.77 -2.72
C PRO A 27 25.96 -9.58 -2.81
N LYS A 28 26.46 -8.37 -2.51
CA LYS A 28 25.69 -7.12 -2.64
C LYS A 28 25.79 -6.49 -4.03
N ASP A 29 26.64 -7.05 -4.87
CA ASP A 29 26.86 -6.63 -6.24
C ASP A 29 25.56 -6.62 -7.05
N GLU A 30 25.39 -5.59 -7.87
CA GLU A 30 24.15 -5.41 -8.62
C GLU A 30 23.98 -6.41 -9.75
N ALA A 31 25.08 -6.92 -10.32
CA ALA A 31 25.04 -7.94 -11.36
C ALA A 31 24.80 -9.34 -10.81
N SER A 32 24.86 -9.54 -9.48
CA SER A 32 24.68 -10.85 -8.87
C SER A 32 23.28 -11.43 -9.09
N LEU A 33 23.19 -12.75 -9.26
CA LEU A 33 21.91 -13.46 -9.37
C LEU A 33 21.00 -13.17 -8.17
N LEU A 34 21.58 -13.05 -6.98
CA LEU A 34 20.87 -12.70 -5.75
C LEU A 34 20.18 -11.33 -5.87
N ASN A 35 20.85 -10.35 -6.45
CA ASN A 35 20.26 -9.02 -6.67
C ASN A 35 19.15 -9.06 -7.71
N GLN A 36 19.32 -9.84 -8.80
CA GLN A 36 18.28 -10.04 -9.81
C GLN A 36 17.02 -10.71 -9.22
N ILE A 37 17.21 -11.69 -8.33
CA ILE A 37 16.11 -12.33 -7.59
C ILE A 37 15.42 -11.33 -6.65
N ALA A 38 16.19 -10.52 -5.92
CA ALA A 38 15.62 -9.49 -5.05
C ALA A 38 14.83 -8.44 -5.85
N GLN A 39 15.29 -8.06 -7.04
CA GLN A 39 14.54 -7.24 -7.98
C GLN A 39 13.27 -7.94 -8.46
N GLY A 40 13.31 -9.24 -8.74
CA GLY A 40 12.11 -10.02 -9.07
C GLY A 40 11.04 -9.94 -7.98
N PHE A 41 11.43 -10.19 -6.72
CA PHE A 41 10.51 -10.08 -5.58
C PHE A 41 9.96 -8.67 -5.36
N SER A 42 10.75 -7.64 -5.67
CA SER A 42 10.32 -6.25 -5.49
C SER A 42 9.09 -5.87 -6.32
N TYR A 43 8.89 -6.47 -7.50
CA TYR A 43 7.67 -6.27 -8.29
C TYR A 43 6.44 -6.80 -7.55
N ALA A 44 6.49 -8.05 -7.07
CA ALA A 44 5.38 -8.66 -6.35
C ALA A 44 5.05 -7.90 -5.06
N PHE A 45 6.06 -7.43 -4.32
CA PHE A 45 5.83 -6.64 -3.11
C PHE A 45 5.21 -5.28 -3.41
N GLN A 46 5.61 -4.62 -4.50
CA GLN A 46 4.99 -3.37 -4.90
C GLN A 46 3.53 -3.55 -5.27
N ASP A 47 3.20 -4.59 -6.04
CA ASP A 47 1.82 -4.90 -6.41
C ASP A 47 0.96 -5.20 -5.16
N MET A 48 1.51 -5.97 -4.22
CA MET A 48 0.85 -6.26 -2.94
C MET A 48 0.63 -5.00 -2.09
N ASP A 49 1.60 -4.08 -2.06
CA ASP A 49 1.52 -2.84 -1.29
C ASP A 49 0.45 -1.90 -1.86
N ILE A 50 0.45 -1.72 -3.18
CA ILE A 50 -0.58 -0.93 -3.89
C ILE A 50 -1.97 -1.46 -3.54
N LEU A 51 -2.19 -2.76 -3.71
CA LEU A 51 -3.47 -3.39 -3.41
C LEU A 51 -3.86 -3.24 -1.92
N SER A 52 -2.88 -3.35 -1.02
CA SER A 52 -3.12 -3.24 0.42
C SER A 52 -3.51 -1.82 0.82
N CYS A 53 -2.81 -0.81 0.32
CA CYS A 53 -3.14 0.60 0.56
C CYS A 53 -4.52 0.95 0.01
N GLU A 54 -4.84 0.52 -1.21
CA GLU A 54 -6.18 0.71 -1.80
C GLU A 54 -7.26 0.02 -0.94
N THR A 55 -7.00 -1.20 -0.48
CA THR A 55 -7.94 -1.92 0.39
C THR A 55 -8.15 -1.21 1.72
N ILE A 56 -7.08 -0.68 2.32
CA ILE A 56 -7.16 0.05 3.59
C ILE A 56 -7.94 1.36 3.42
N ASP A 57 -7.75 2.07 2.31
CA ASP A 57 -8.55 3.25 1.99
C ASP A 57 -10.04 2.93 1.89
N GLU A 58 -10.39 1.73 1.38
CA GLU A 58 -11.77 1.26 1.28
C GLU A 58 -12.39 0.85 2.62
N VAL A 59 -11.59 0.52 3.64
CA VAL A 59 -12.07 0.20 4.99
C VAL A 59 -12.66 1.42 5.69
N PHE A 60 -12.26 2.64 5.33
CA PHE A 60 -12.84 3.83 5.96
C PHE A 60 -13.97 4.42 5.11
N PRO A 61 -15.17 4.63 5.68
CA PRO A 61 -16.34 5.09 4.92
C PRO A 61 -16.16 6.47 4.28
N GLY A 62 -15.23 7.29 4.80
CA GLY A 62 -14.93 8.61 4.24
C GLY A 62 -14.02 8.60 3.01
N THR A 63 -13.30 7.51 2.76
CA THR A 63 -12.36 7.32 1.66
C THR A 63 -12.75 6.18 0.71
N SER A 64 -13.73 5.37 1.11
CA SER A 64 -14.25 4.25 0.33
C SER A 64 -15.00 4.68 -0.92
N THR A 65 -14.70 4.01 -2.03
CA THR A 65 -15.37 4.14 -3.32
C THR A 65 -16.05 2.82 -3.70
N VAL A 66 -15.32 1.71 -3.65
CA VAL A 66 -15.79 0.36 -4.02
C VAL A 66 -16.72 -0.22 -2.95
N LEU A 67 -16.36 -0.11 -1.67
CA LEU A 67 -17.15 -0.65 -0.56
C LEU A 67 -18.27 0.30 -0.10
N LEU A 68 -18.48 1.42 -0.78
CA LEU A 68 -19.51 2.41 -0.44
C LEU A 68 -20.93 1.82 -0.31
N PRO A 69 -21.40 0.89 -1.18
CA PRO A 69 -22.71 0.27 -1.02
C PRO A 69 -22.85 -0.53 0.28
N ILE A 70 -21.76 -1.18 0.71
CA ILE A 70 -21.73 -1.93 1.97
C ILE A 70 -21.82 -0.96 3.15
N TRP A 71 -21.07 0.15 3.10
CA TRP A 71 -21.13 1.19 4.13
C TRP A 71 -22.51 1.84 4.22
N GLN A 72 -23.16 2.10 3.09
CA GLN A 72 -24.53 2.64 3.04
C GLN A 72 -25.53 1.69 3.69
N LYS A 73 -25.38 0.38 3.49
CA LYS A 73 -26.22 -0.64 4.12
C LYS A 73 -25.99 -0.73 5.63
N THR A 74 -24.73 -0.68 6.07
CA THR A 74 -24.37 -0.89 7.48
C THR A 74 -24.63 0.33 8.36
N LEU A 75 -24.28 1.54 7.90
CA LEU A 75 -24.39 2.79 8.68
C LEU A 75 -25.68 3.59 8.38
N GLY A 76 -26.35 3.27 7.27
CA GLY A 76 -27.44 4.07 6.73
C GLY A 76 -26.95 5.30 5.97
N SER A 77 -27.67 5.66 4.90
CA SER A 77 -27.32 6.78 4.02
C SER A 77 -27.25 8.14 4.73
N ALA A 78 -28.05 8.32 5.79
CA ALA A 78 -28.10 9.57 6.56
C ALA A 78 -26.83 9.81 7.40
N MET A 79 -26.18 8.76 7.93
CA MET A 79 -24.98 8.93 8.74
C MET A 79 -23.76 9.27 7.87
N LEU A 80 -23.65 8.65 6.69
CA LEU A 80 -22.57 8.93 5.73
C LEU A 80 -22.60 10.37 5.21
N GLN A 81 -23.78 10.93 4.94
CA GLN A 81 -23.92 12.34 4.53
C GLN A 81 -23.48 13.32 5.64
N ARG A 82 -23.63 12.94 6.91
CA ARG A 82 -23.20 13.76 8.05
C ARG A 82 -21.68 13.78 8.20
N THR A 83 -21.03 12.64 8.02
CA THR A 83 -19.56 12.51 7.99
C THR A 83 -18.96 13.30 6.82
N TYR A 84 -19.57 13.23 5.63
CA TYR A 84 -19.11 13.96 4.46
C TYR A 84 -19.25 15.49 4.63
N ARG A 85 -20.39 15.97 5.16
CA ARG A 85 -20.60 17.40 5.46
C ARG A 85 -19.67 17.95 6.53
N SER A 86 -19.31 17.16 7.53
CA SER A 86 -18.38 17.60 8.58
C SER A 86 -16.95 17.80 8.07
N ASN A 87 -16.53 17.03 7.05
CA ASN A 87 -15.21 17.16 6.44
C ASN A 87 -15.16 18.27 5.39
N ALA A 88 -16.28 18.59 4.74
CA ALA A 88 -16.37 19.70 3.77
C ALA A 88 -16.30 21.11 4.39
N ILE A 89 -16.49 21.24 5.72
CA ILE A 89 -16.43 22.53 6.44
C ILE A 89 -15.00 22.85 6.94
N LYS A 90 -14.03 21.94 6.73
CA LYS A 90 -12.63 22.10 7.16
C LYS A 90 -11.64 22.41 6.02
N LEU A 91 -12.12 22.92 4.88
CA LEU A 91 -11.29 23.47 3.80
C LEU A 91 -11.41 24.99 3.76
#